data_AF-A0A165Z5E3-F1
#
_entry.id   AF-A0A165Z5E3-F1
#
_cell.length_a   1.000
_cell.length_b   1.000
_cell.length_c   1.000
_cell.angle_alpha   90.00
_cell.angle_beta   90.00
_cell.angle_gamma   90.00
#
_symmetry.space_group_name_H-M   'P 1'
#
loop_
_entity.id
_entity.type
_entity.pdbx_description
1 polymer ?
#
loop_
_entity_poly.entity_id
_entity_poly.type
_entity_poly.pdbx_seq_one_letter_code
_entity_poly.pdbx_strand_id
1 'polypeptide(L)'
;MDKKGNRIGVIMENNDFKSNNLNEEYYKHNLMAGEEILDIYTRNMKLVGQARRDATHKEGFWHKTFHCWIVQQDKKGNKYILFQRRAKEVLNFPNLLDITVAGHILSNEKEHEFVREINEEIGLDIDFKELMFLGRRYHLNSHMGTINNEISEVYLFESNTDINTYKFQKEEVSGIFKINIKDGLNLFSGKIDEIKAEGILINENEANQFILKKEDFINHNVDNYFLKICIIADLYFKGYEFLHI
;
A
#
# COMPACT_ATOMS: atom_id res chain seq x y z
N MET A 1 -20.52 20.84 -10.04
CA MET A 1 -21.32 21.34 -11.18
C MET A 1 -21.90 22.68 -10.78
N ASP A 2 -21.74 23.70 -11.62
CA ASP A 2 -22.49 24.94 -11.47
C ASP A 2 -23.94 24.74 -11.96
N LYS A 3 -24.77 25.78 -11.83
CA LYS A 3 -26.18 25.79 -12.25
C LYS A 3 -26.41 25.58 -13.76
N LYS A 4 -25.35 25.34 -14.55
CA LYS A 4 -25.40 25.07 -15.99
C LYS A 4 -24.85 23.70 -16.39
N GLY A 5 -24.50 22.83 -15.43
CA GLY A 5 -24.10 21.44 -15.73
C GLY A 5 -22.72 21.28 -16.35
N ASN A 6 -21.88 22.33 -16.32
CA ASN A 6 -20.48 22.20 -16.75
C ASN A 6 -19.64 21.52 -15.66
N ARG A 7 -18.71 20.64 -16.10
CA ARG A 7 -17.62 20.13 -15.25
C ARG A 7 -16.74 21.33 -14.90
N ILE A 8 -16.62 21.62 -13.61
CA ILE A 8 -15.62 22.57 -13.14
C ILE A 8 -14.31 21.79 -13.12
N GLY A 9 -13.59 21.77 -14.23
CA GLY A 9 -12.19 21.40 -14.23
C GLY A 9 -11.43 22.52 -13.54
N VAL A 10 -11.21 22.40 -12.23
CA VAL A 10 -10.20 23.23 -11.57
C VAL A 10 -8.86 22.52 -11.78
N ILE A 11 -8.19 22.83 -12.87
CA ILE A 11 -6.74 22.65 -12.91
C ILE A 11 -6.20 23.86 -12.14
N MET A 12 -5.83 23.67 -10.87
CA MET A 12 -5.08 24.71 -10.16
C MET A 12 -3.65 24.66 -10.69
N GLU A 13 -3.31 25.57 -11.61
CA GLU A 13 -1.94 25.79 -12.06
C GLU A 13 -1.14 26.60 -11.02
N ASN A 14 0.17 26.34 -10.99
CA ASN A 14 1.16 26.66 -9.95
C ASN A 14 1.34 28.14 -9.51
N ASN A 15 0.50 29.10 -9.89
CA ASN A 15 0.81 30.52 -9.74
C ASN A 15 0.40 31.20 -8.42
N ASP A 16 -0.16 30.47 -7.45
CA ASP A 16 -0.54 31.06 -6.14
C ASP A 16 0.45 30.78 -4.99
N PHE A 17 1.63 30.22 -5.24
CA PHE A 17 2.64 29.98 -4.19
C PHE A 17 3.61 31.16 -4.02
N LYS A 18 3.24 32.13 -3.18
CA LYS A 18 4.23 32.99 -2.49
C LYS A 18 4.34 32.63 -1.01
N SER A 19 5.45 31.96 -0.73
CA SER A 19 6.26 31.88 0.50
C SER A 19 5.59 31.59 1.85
N ASN A 20 6.06 30.53 2.52
CA ASN A 20 6.85 30.68 3.75
C ASN A 20 7.69 29.40 4.02
N ASN A 21 9.01 29.57 4.01
CA ASN A 21 10.10 28.71 4.53
C ASN A 21 9.80 27.21 4.73
N LEU A 22 9.81 26.45 3.63
CA LEU A 22 9.99 25.00 3.65
C LEU A 22 11.11 24.66 2.65
N ASN A 23 12.02 23.77 3.08
CA ASN A 23 13.31 23.44 2.45
C ASN A 23 13.21 23.25 0.92
N GLU A 24 14.08 23.91 0.14
CA GLU A 24 14.16 23.74 -1.32
C GLU A 24 14.41 22.28 -1.75
N GLU A 25 15.00 21.46 -0.88
CA GLU A 25 15.16 20.01 -1.07
C GLU A 25 13.83 19.26 -1.13
N TYR A 26 12.81 19.71 -0.38
CA TYR A 26 11.45 19.13 -0.38
C TYR A 26 10.80 19.25 -1.75
N TYR A 27 11.00 20.37 -2.43
CA TYR A 27 10.48 20.57 -3.79
C TYR A 27 11.29 19.78 -4.82
N LYS A 28 12.60 19.61 -4.65
CA LYS A 28 13.42 18.81 -5.59
C LYS A 28 13.12 17.32 -5.55
N HIS A 29 12.83 16.73 -4.38
CA HIS A 29 12.37 15.33 -4.31
C HIS A 29 10.95 15.17 -4.86
N ASN A 30 10.04 16.10 -4.59
CA ASN A 30 8.68 16.09 -5.18
C ASN A 30 8.63 16.47 -6.67
N LEU A 31 9.69 17.07 -7.23
CA LEU A 31 9.82 17.30 -8.67
C LEU A 31 10.13 16.01 -9.44
N MET A 32 10.53 14.93 -8.76
CA MET A 32 10.57 13.58 -9.36
C MET A 32 9.20 12.88 -9.31
N ALA A 33 8.26 13.35 -8.49
CA ALA A 33 6.83 13.03 -8.53
C ALA A 33 6.09 13.94 -9.54
N GLY A 34 6.66 14.07 -10.74
CA GLY A 34 5.96 14.69 -11.84
C GLY A 34 4.67 13.91 -12.15
N GLU A 35 3.57 14.62 -12.35
CA GLU A 35 2.42 14.15 -13.16
C GLU A 35 1.40 13.15 -12.56
N GLU A 36 1.50 12.69 -11.30
CA GLU A 36 0.42 11.86 -10.74
C GLU A 36 -0.87 12.67 -10.53
N ILE A 37 -1.83 12.47 -11.44
CA ILE A 37 -3.19 13.02 -11.35
C ILE A 37 -4.12 11.95 -10.80
N LEU A 38 -4.73 12.24 -9.66
CA LEU A 38 -5.65 11.35 -8.96
C LEU A 38 -7.09 11.78 -9.21
N ASP A 39 -7.97 10.81 -9.38
CA ASP A 39 -9.41 11.07 -9.36
C ASP A 39 -9.87 11.40 -7.93
N ILE A 40 -10.67 12.46 -7.81
CA ILE A 40 -11.22 12.93 -6.55
C ILE A 40 -12.66 12.49 -6.41
N TYR A 41 -12.94 11.81 -5.30
CA TYR A 41 -14.23 11.24 -4.97
C TYR A 41 -14.87 11.99 -3.79
N THR A 42 -16.18 11.77 -3.64
CA THR A 42 -16.84 11.95 -2.35
C THR A 42 -16.69 10.68 -1.51
N ARG A 43 -16.98 10.76 -0.21
CA ARG A 43 -17.06 9.60 0.69
C ARG A 43 -17.99 8.49 0.17
N ASN A 44 -19.00 8.85 -0.61
CA ASN A 44 -19.96 7.93 -1.22
C ASN A 44 -19.53 7.43 -2.61
N MET A 45 -18.22 7.46 -2.93
CA MET A 45 -17.66 6.96 -4.19
C MET A 45 -18.16 7.66 -5.47
N LYS A 46 -18.71 8.87 -5.33
CA LYS A 46 -19.05 9.71 -6.50
C LYS A 46 -17.82 10.49 -6.94
N LEU A 47 -17.38 10.31 -8.19
CA LEU A 47 -16.34 11.12 -8.82
C LEU A 47 -16.79 12.58 -8.93
N VAL A 48 -15.94 13.52 -8.49
CA VAL A 48 -16.23 14.96 -8.45
C VAL A 48 -15.17 15.83 -9.10
N GLY A 49 -13.97 15.32 -9.34
CA GLY A 49 -12.90 16.06 -9.98
C GLY A 49 -11.61 15.24 -10.07
N GLN A 50 -10.51 15.93 -10.35
CA GLN A 50 -9.15 15.39 -10.40
C GLN A 50 -8.21 16.41 -9.75
N ALA A 51 -7.15 15.95 -9.11
CA ALA A 51 -6.13 16.81 -8.56
C ALA A 51 -4.77 16.11 -8.59
N ARG A 52 -3.70 16.91 -8.57
CA ARG A 52 -2.35 16.37 -8.36
C ARG A 52 -2.26 15.69 -7.00
N ARG A 53 -1.40 14.68 -6.88
CA ARG A 53 -1.17 13.94 -5.63
C ARG A 53 -0.82 14.85 -4.44
N ASP A 54 0.05 15.83 -4.64
CA ASP A 54 0.45 16.78 -3.58
C ASP A 54 -0.73 17.60 -3.07
N ALA A 55 -1.54 18.15 -3.97
CA ALA A 55 -2.76 18.88 -3.64
C ALA A 55 -3.80 17.98 -2.98
N THR A 56 -3.96 16.75 -3.47
CA THR A 56 -4.87 15.74 -2.91
C THR A 56 -4.59 15.49 -1.43
N HIS A 57 -3.32 15.24 -1.09
CA HIS A 57 -2.87 14.99 0.27
C HIS A 57 -2.87 16.23 1.16
N LYS A 58 -2.59 17.41 0.59
CA LYS A 58 -2.64 18.68 1.32
C LYS A 58 -4.06 19.05 1.74
N GLU A 59 -5.01 18.92 0.81
CA GLU A 59 -6.42 19.29 1.04
C GLU A 59 -7.26 18.14 1.62
N GLY A 60 -6.70 16.93 1.72
CA GLY A 60 -7.39 15.74 2.22
C GLY A 60 -8.52 15.30 1.29
N PHE A 61 -8.34 15.41 -0.01
CA PHE A 61 -9.32 14.92 -0.96
C PHE A 61 -9.38 13.40 -0.96
N TRP A 62 -10.61 12.86 -1.01
CA TRP A 62 -10.82 11.43 -1.11
C TRP A 62 -10.36 10.94 -2.47
N HIS A 63 -9.49 9.95 -2.48
CA HIS A 63 -8.94 9.35 -3.69
C HIS A 63 -8.83 7.83 -3.49
N LYS A 64 -8.65 7.10 -4.59
CA LYS A 64 -8.52 5.64 -4.55
C LYS A 64 -7.05 5.22 -4.45
N THR A 65 -6.82 4.13 -3.74
CA THR A 65 -5.53 3.44 -3.72
C THR A 65 -5.73 1.96 -4.04
N PHE A 66 -4.65 1.30 -4.42
CA PHE A 66 -4.57 -0.12 -4.66
C PHE A 66 -3.78 -0.77 -3.53
N HIS A 67 -4.32 -1.81 -2.90
CA HIS A 67 -3.59 -2.65 -1.94
C HIS A 67 -3.55 -4.08 -2.47
N CYS A 68 -2.36 -4.66 -2.58
CA CYS A 68 -2.21 -6.09 -2.86
C CYS A 68 -1.47 -6.77 -1.71
N TRP A 69 -2.12 -7.76 -1.12
CA TRP A 69 -1.51 -8.67 -0.17
C TRP A 69 -1.05 -9.93 -0.87
N ILE A 70 0.21 -10.30 -0.68
CA ILE A 70 0.76 -11.53 -1.24
C ILE A 70 0.85 -12.59 -0.16
N VAL A 71 0.32 -13.77 -0.46
CA VAL A 71 0.43 -14.97 0.37
C VAL A 71 1.23 -16.04 -0.35
N GLN A 72 1.86 -16.93 0.42
CA GLN A 72 2.66 -18.03 -0.12
C GLN A 72 2.43 -19.31 0.67
N GLN A 73 2.53 -20.45 -0.01
CA GLN A 73 2.64 -21.75 0.64
C GLN A 73 3.96 -22.42 0.25
N ASP A 74 4.72 -22.89 1.25
CA ASP A 74 5.93 -23.66 0.96
C ASP A 74 5.62 -25.13 0.64
N LYS A 75 6.63 -25.86 0.17
CA LYS A 75 6.51 -27.30 -0.15
C LYS A 75 6.17 -28.19 1.06
N LYS A 76 6.34 -27.68 2.28
CA LYS A 76 5.99 -28.37 3.54
C LYS A 76 4.57 -28.03 4.00
N GLY A 77 3.85 -27.18 3.25
CA GLY A 77 2.50 -26.74 3.56
C GLY A 77 2.42 -25.58 4.55
N ASN A 78 3.56 -24.98 4.95
CA ASN A 78 3.57 -23.78 5.78
C ASN A 78 3.06 -22.59 4.97
N LYS A 79 2.26 -21.75 5.61
CA LYS A 79 1.53 -20.67 4.96
C LYS A 79 2.01 -19.33 5.49
N TYR A 80 2.21 -18.40 4.58
CA TYR A 80 2.84 -17.13 4.86
C TYR A 80 2.10 -15.99 4.20
N ILE A 81 2.25 -14.81 4.80
CA ILE A 81 1.85 -13.52 4.23
C ILE A 81 3.10 -12.65 4.14
N LEU A 82 3.22 -11.90 3.06
CA LEU A 82 4.36 -11.02 2.81
C LEU A 82 4.06 -9.60 3.31
N PHE A 83 5.04 -8.99 3.97
CA PHE A 83 5.01 -7.60 4.39
C PHE A 83 6.15 -6.84 3.74
N GLN A 84 5.85 -5.66 3.22
CA GLN A 84 6.85 -4.78 2.66
C GLN A 84 7.50 -3.97 3.75
N ARG A 85 8.83 -3.87 3.72
CA ARG A 85 9.55 -2.88 4.50
C ARG A 85 9.73 -1.63 3.66
N ARG A 86 9.11 -0.53 4.11
CA ARG A 86 9.16 0.76 3.43
C ARG A 86 10.60 1.28 3.38
N ALA A 87 10.97 1.95 2.29
CA ALA A 87 12.28 2.57 2.16
C ALA A 87 12.52 3.62 3.25
N LYS A 88 13.79 3.95 3.48
CA LYS A 88 14.13 5.00 4.45
C LYS A 88 13.69 6.39 3.97
N GLU A 89 13.64 6.58 2.66
CA GLU A 89 13.47 7.90 2.05
C GLU A 89 12.00 8.25 1.77
N VAL A 90 11.08 7.32 2.04
CA VAL A 90 9.64 7.63 2.01
C VAL A 90 9.25 8.54 3.17
N LEU A 91 8.42 9.54 2.90
CA LEU A 91 8.01 10.53 3.89
C LEU A 91 7.21 9.90 5.05
N ASN A 92 6.29 9.00 4.70
CA ASN A 92 5.39 8.38 5.65
C ASN A 92 5.96 7.03 6.11
N PHE A 93 6.19 6.93 7.42
CA PHE A 93 6.52 5.69 8.13
C PHE A 93 7.75 4.94 7.57
N PRO A 94 8.91 5.61 7.43
CA PRO A 94 10.11 4.99 6.88
C PRO A 94 10.59 3.81 7.74
N ASN A 95 11.12 2.77 7.09
CA ASN A 95 11.63 1.53 7.69
C ASN A 95 10.60 0.64 8.40
N LEU A 96 9.33 1.02 8.48
CA LEU A 96 8.27 0.17 9.05
C LEU A 96 7.74 -0.83 8.01
N LEU A 97 7.21 -1.94 8.52
CA LEU A 97 6.52 -2.95 7.75
C LEU A 97 5.07 -2.57 7.50
N ASP A 98 4.61 -2.79 6.27
CA ASP A 98 3.23 -2.51 5.85
C ASP A 98 2.75 -3.53 4.79
N ILE A 99 1.60 -3.22 4.17
CA ILE A 99 1.00 -3.91 3.02
C ILE A 99 2.07 -4.33 2.01
N THR A 100 1.93 -5.51 1.40
CA THR A 100 2.97 -6.04 0.49
C THR A 100 3.26 -5.11 -0.69
N VAL A 101 2.22 -4.57 -1.31
CA VAL A 101 2.29 -3.57 -2.39
C VAL A 101 1.14 -2.59 -2.19
N ALA A 102 1.41 -1.29 -2.24
CA ALA A 102 0.39 -0.27 -2.05
C ALA A 102 0.70 1.03 -2.79
N GLY A 103 -0.13 1.36 -3.79
CA GLY A 103 0.06 2.52 -4.65
C GLY A 103 -1.22 3.30 -4.93
N HIS A 104 -1.07 4.42 -5.63
CA HIS A 104 -2.20 5.27 -6.03
C HIS A 104 -2.86 4.75 -7.30
N ILE A 105 -4.19 4.88 -7.39
CA ILE A 105 -4.91 4.66 -8.65
C ILE A 105 -4.96 6.00 -9.40
N LEU A 106 -4.28 6.08 -10.54
CA LEU A 106 -4.23 7.30 -11.35
C LEU A 106 -5.54 7.50 -12.11
N SER A 107 -5.87 8.75 -12.38
CA SER A 107 -7.15 9.17 -12.96
C SER A 107 -7.45 8.62 -14.38
N ASN A 108 -6.42 8.18 -15.09
CA ASN A 108 -6.50 7.60 -16.43
C ASN A 108 -6.35 6.07 -16.45
N GLU A 109 -6.14 5.44 -15.29
CA GLU A 109 -5.98 3.99 -15.19
C GLU A 109 -7.32 3.26 -15.12
N LYS A 110 -7.35 2.10 -15.76
CA LYS A 110 -8.39 1.09 -15.61
C LYS A 110 -7.98 0.09 -14.54
N GLU A 111 -8.96 -0.66 -14.03
CA GLU A 111 -8.75 -1.61 -12.92
C GLU A 111 -7.58 -2.59 -13.13
N HIS A 112 -7.40 -3.07 -14.36
CA HIS A 112 -6.31 -3.99 -14.68
C HIS A 112 -4.92 -3.34 -14.76
N GLU A 113 -4.84 -2.01 -14.83
CA GLU A 113 -3.57 -1.28 -14.90
C GLU A 113 -2.97 -1.07 -13.51
N PHE A 114 -3.76 -1.20 -12.43
CA PHE A 114 -3.28 -1.07 -11.04
C PHE A 114 -2.23 -2.12 -10.68
N VAL A 115 -2.24 -3.25 -11.39
CA VAL A 115 -1.28 -4.34 -11.22
C VAL A 115 0.17 -3.90 -11.50
N ARG A 116 0.37 -2.77 -12.20
CA ARG A 116 1.71 -2.23 -12.48
C ARG A 116 2.50 -1.95 -11.20
N GLU A 117 1.83 -1.54 -10.11
CA GLU A 117 2.47 -1.23 -8.82
C GLU A 117 3.21 -2.46 -8.27
N ILE A 118 2.70 -3.67 -8.54
CA ILE A 118 3.35 -4.92 -8.13
C ILE A 118 4.66 -5.12 -8.91
N ASN A 119 4.67 -4.77 -10.19
CA ASN A 119 5.89 -4.84 -11.00
C ASN A 119 6.89 -3.76 -10.60
N GLU A 120 6.42 -2.54 -10.38
CA GLU A 120 7.25 -1.39 -10.02
C GLU A 120 7.92 -1.63 -8.66
N GLU A 121 7.14 -1.92 -7.61
CA GLU A 121 7.66 -2.00 -6.25
C GLU A 121 8.50 -3.26 -5.98
N ILE A 122 8.11 -4.42 -6.52
CA ILE A 122 8.73 -5.72 -6.19
C ILE A 122 9.12 -6.58 -7.40
N GLY A 123 8.91 -6.12 -8.63
CA GLY A 123 9.42 -6.75 -9.85
C GLY A 123 8.66 -8.01 -10.30
N LEU A 124 7.43 -8.24 -9.80
CA LEU A 124 6.61 -9.34 -10.26
C LEU A 124 5.68 -8.89 -11.39
N ASP A 125 5.64 -9.67 -12.47
CA ASP A 125 4.69 -9.50 -13.57
C ASP A 125 3.57 -10.54 -13.41
N ILE A 126 2.34 -10.07 -13.23
CA ILE A 126 1.18 -10.93 -12.95
C ILE A 126 -0.05 -10.44 -13.74
N ASP A 127 -0.94 -11.35 -14.13
CA ASP A 127 -2.22 -10.97 -14.75
C ASP A 127 -3.19 -10.51 -13.65
N PHE A 128 -3.86 -9.38 -13.85
CA PHE A 128 -4.89 -8.87 -12.94
C PHE A 128 -5.97 -9.93 -12.61
N LYS A 129 -6.26 -10.88 -13.52
CA LYS A 129 -7.21 -11.97 -13.29
C LYS A 129 -6.78 -12.96 -12.22
N GLU A 130 -5.50 -12.98 -11.85
CA GLU A 130 -4.97 -13.80 -10.76
C GLU A 130 -5.24 -13.16 -9.39
N LEU A 131 -5.63 -11.88 -9.36
CA LEU A 131 -5.96 -11.18 -8.13
C LEU A 131 -7.38 -11.51 -7.65
N MET A 132 -7.50 -11.89 -6.39
CA MET A 132 -8.77 -12.02 -5.70
C MET A 132 -9.14 -10.69 -5.05
N PHE A 133 -10.23 -10.07 -5.50
CA PHE A 133 -10.75 -8.85 -4.87
C PHE A 133 -11.35 -9.16 -3.51
N LEU A 134 -10.85 -8.50 -2.46
CA LEU A 134 -11.31 -8.62 -1.07
C LEU A 134 -12.28 -7.51 -0.67
N GLY A 135 -12.48 -6.47 -1.48
CA GLY A 135 -13.37 -5.37 -1.14
C GLY A 135 -12.64 -4.04 -0.97
N ARG A 136 -13.34 -3.07 -0.36
CA ARG A 136 -12.85 -1.70 -0.20
C ARG A 136 -12.63 -1.35 1.26
N ARG A 137 -11.46 -0.81 1.57
CA ARG A 137 -11.13 -0.27 2.89
C ARG A 137 -11.13 1.25 2.85
N TYR A 138 -11.83 1.87 3.78
CA TYR A 138 -11.76 3.32 4.00
C TYR A 138 -10.70 3.61 5.06
N HIS A 139 -9.73 4.42 4.71
CA HIS A 139 -8.62 4.76 5.59
C HIS A 139 -8.54 6.28 5.74
N LEU A 140 -8.49 6.73 7.00
CA LEU A 140 -8.34 8.13 7.36
C LEU A 140 -7.13 8.25 8.26
N ASN A 141 -6.11 8.95 7.78
CA ASN A 141 -4.92 9.23 8.56
C ASN A 141 -4.44 10.65 8.30
N SER A 142 -3.75 11.24 9.28
CA SER A 142 -3.10 12.53 9.14
C SER A 142 -1.71 12.43 9.76
N HIS A 143 -0.67 12.68 8.98
CA HIS A 143 0.72 12.60 9.42
C HIS A 143 1.55 13.72 8.80
N MET A 144 2.35 14.41 9.62
CA MET A 144 3.27 15.50 9.19
C MET A 144 2.65 16.50 8.19
N GLY A 145 1.40 16.92 8.42
CA GLY A 145 0.70 17.89 7.55
C GLY A 145 0.11 17.31 6.27
N THR A 146 0.22 15.99 6.05
CA THR A 146 -0.46 15.24 4.98
C THR A 146 -1.72 14.58 5.52
N ILE A 147 -2.83 14.70 4.78
CA ILE A 147 -4.12 14.07 5.10
C ILE A 147 -4.38 12.96 4.07
N ASN A 148 -4.37 11.72 4.53
CA ASN A 148 -4.66 10.53 3.71
C ASN A 148 -6.10 10.11 3.93
N ASN A 149 -6.97 10.50 2.99
CA ASN A 149 -8.35 10.04 2.89
C ASN A 149 -8.45 9.07 1.71
N GLU A 150 -8.24 7.80 1.99
CA GLU A 150 -8.05 6.77 0.96
C GLU A 150 -9.23 5.80 0.92
N ILE A 151 -9.61 5.43 -0.29
CA ILE A 151 -10.53 4.33 -0.57
C ILE A 151 -9.75 3.24 -1.28
N SER A 152 -9.21 2.33 -0.49
CA SER A 152 -8.30 1.30 -0.98
C SER A 152 -9.09 0.13 -1.55
N GLU A 153 -8.85 -0.20 -2.81
CA GLU A 153 -9.30 -1.46 -3.39
C GLU A 153 -8.30 -2.56 -3.00
N VAL A 154 -8.76 -3.52 -2.21
CA VAL A 154 -7.91 -4.52 -1.55
C VAL A 154 -7.99 -5.83 -2.31
N TYR A 155 -6.83 -6.37 -2.64
CA TYR A 155 -6.66 -7.61 -3.38
C TYR A 155 -5.75 -8.58 -2.64
N LEU A 156 -5.91 -9.87 -2.94
CA LEU A 156 -5.06 -10.96 -2.49
C LEU A 156 -4.48 -11.68 -3.71
N PHE A 157 -3.19 -12.03 -3.63
CA PHE A 157 -2.49 -12.81 -4.64
C PHE A 157 -1.72 -13.96 -3.97
N GLU A 158 -1.85 -15.18 -4.49
CA GLU A 158 -1.01 -16.30 -4.06
C GLU A 158 0.22 -16.41 -4.97
N SER A 159 1.39 -16.14 -4.43
CA SER A 159 2.65 -16.21 -5.15
C SER A 159 3.43 -17.48 -4.81
N ASN A 160 4.00 -18.11 -5.84
CA ASN A 160 4.99 -19.17 -5.71
C ASN A 160 6.44 -18.67 -5.89
N THR A 161 6.63 -17.35 -6.02
CA THR A 161 7.93 -16.75 -6.33
C THR A 161 8.80 -16.67 -5.08
N ASP A 162 10.06 -17.08 -5.18
CA ASP A 162 11.03 -16.97 -4.09
C ASP A 162 11.31 -15.48 -3.79
N ILE A 163 11.20 -15.08 -2.51
CA ILE A 163 11.44 -13.71 -2.06
C ILE A 163 12.85 -13.22 -2.41
N ASN A 164 13.83 -14.13 -2.50
CA ASN A 164 15.20 -13.81 -2.91
C ASN A 164 15.31 -13.31 -4.36
N THR A 165 14.27 -13.51 -5.18
CA THR A 165 14.25 -13.12 -6.60
C THR A 165 13.53 -11.81 -6.87
N TYR A 166 12.94 -11.18 -5.84
CA TYR A 166 12.18 -9.95 -5.98
C TYR A 166 13.14 -8.80 -6.33
N LYS A 167 12.65 -7.84 -7.12
CA LYS A 167 13.44 -6.67 -7.54
C LYS A 167 12.76 -5.43 -6.98
N PHE A 168 13.44 -4.77 -6.05
CA PHE A 168 12.86 -3.63 -5.34
C PHE A 168 13.10 -2.32 -6.06
N GLN A 169 12.04 -1.50 -6.18
CA GLN A 169 12.19 -0.07 -6.41
C GLN A 169 12.76 0.57 -5.15
N LYS A 170 14.00 1.04 -5.24
CA LYS A 170 14.81 1.42 -4.07
C LYS A 170 14.26 2.63 -3.34
N GLU A 171 13.55 3.47 -4.05
CA GLU A 171 12.93 4.70 -3.58
C GLU A 171 11.73 4.41 -2.66
N GLU A 172 11.09 3.26 -2.80
CA GLU A 172 9.85 2.90 -2.09
C GLU A 172 10.00 1.71 -1.16
N VAL A 173 10.80 0.71 -1.55
CA VAL A 173 10.92 -0.58 -0.86
C VAL A 173 12.36 -0.84 -0.43
N SER A 174 12.56 -1.17 0.85
CA SER A 174 13.84 -1.59 1.41
C SER A 174 13.91 -3.07 1.78
N GLY A 175 12.83 -3.84 1.57
CA GLY A 175 12.84 -5.29 1.75
C GLY A 175 11.44 -5.90 1.79
N ILE A 176 11.39 -7.22 1.82
CA ILE A 176 10.16 -8.01 1.96
C ILE A 176 10.37 -9.06 3.05
N PHE A 177 9.34 -9.24 3.88
CA PHE A 177 9.34 -10.14 5.02
C PHE A 177 8.23 -11.16 4.89
N LYS A 178 8.59 -12.43 4.99
CA LYS A 178 7.72 -13.58 4.97
C LYS A 178 7.37 -13.97 6.40
N ILE A 179 6.12 -13.73 6.77
CA ILE A 179 5.60 -14.00 8.12
C ILE A 179 4.67 -15.21 8.07
N ASN A 180 4.90 -16.18 8.95
CA ASN A 180 3.97 -17.31 9.09
C ASN A 180 2.61 -16.78 9.54
N ILE A 181 1.53 -17.19 8.87
CA ILE A 181 0.19 -16.65 9.13
C ILE A 181 -0.24 -16.91 10.58
N LYS A 182 0.10 -18.06 11.17
CA LYS A 182 -0.24 -18.36 12.57
C LYS A 182 0.50 -17.43 13.54
N ASP A 183 1.74 -17.12 13.25
CA ASP A 183 2.54 -16.20 14.06
C ASP A 183 2.02 -14.77 13.92
N GLY A 184 1.67 -14.33 12.71
CA GLY A 184 0.99 -13.06 12.47
C GLY A 184 -0.35 -12.94 13.22
N LEU A 185 -1.19 -13.99 13.18
CA LEU A 185 -2.43 -14.05 13.97
C LEU A 185 -2.15 -13.88 15.47
N ASN A 186 -1.12 -14.53 16.02
CA ASN A 186 -0.79 -14.42 17.43
C ASN A 186 -0.22 -13.03 17.78
N LEU A 187 0.66 -12.48 16.95
CA LEU A 187 1.25 -11.16 17.16
C LEU A 187 0.19 -10.05 17.12
N PHE A 188 -0.62 -10.00 16.06
CA PHE A 188 -1.58 -8.92 15.88
C PHE A 188 -2.81 -9.04 16.78
N SER A 189 -3.09 -10.23 17.34
CA SER A 189 -4.08 -10.41 18.42
C SER A 189 -3.52 -10.15 19.83
N GLY A 190 -2.21 -9.89 19.97
CA GLY A 190 -1.58 -9.62 21.26
C GLY A 190 -1.37 -10.87 22.14
N LYS A 191 -1.34 -12.07 21.55
CA LYS A 191 -1.06 -13.33 22.28
C LYS A 191 0.43 -13.55 22.53
N ILE A 192 1.27 -13.00 21.67
CA ILE A 192 2.74 -13.02 21.76
C ILE A 192 3.27 -11.65 21.38
N ASP A 193 4.43 -11.29 21.91
CA ASP A 193 5.03 -9.96 21.72
C ASP A 193 6.00 -9.89 20.54
N GLU A 194 6.53 -11.05 20.12
CA GLU A 194 7.50 -11.15 19.03
C GLU A 194 7.32 -12.44 18.22
N ILE A 195 7.75 -12.40 16.96
CA ILE A 195 7.75 -13.52 16.02
C ILE A 195 9.08 -13.62 15.31
N LYS A 196 9.39 -14.81 14.78
CA LYS A 196 10.47 -14.97 13.81
C LYS A 196 9.92 -14.84 12.40
N ALA A 197 10.65 -14.12 11.55
CA ALA A 197 10.33 -13.97 10.15
C ALA A 197 11.58 -14.17 9.30
N GLU A 198 11.38 -14.69 8.10
CA GLU A 198 12.39 -14.68 7.06
C GLU A 198 12.21 -13.41 6.23
N GLY A 199 13.27 -12.66 5.94
CA GLY A 199 13.15 -11.43 5.16
C GLY A 199 14.38 -11.20 4.30
N ILE A 200 14.20 -10.51 3.19
CA ILE A 200 15.28 -10.07 2.31
C ILE A 200 15.30 -8.55 2.31
N LEU A 201 16.46 -7.96 2.59
CA LEU A 201 16.65 -6.51 2.52
C LEU A 201 17.25 -6.09 1.19
N ILE A 202 17.03 -4.84 0.83
CA ILE A 202 17.66 -4.21 -0.32
C ILE A 202 19.20 -4.29 -0.18
N ASN A 203 19.85 -4.82 -1.22
CA ASN A 203 21.28 -5.11 -1.30
C ASN A 203 21.77 -6.38 -0.56
N GLU A 204 20.87 -7.19 -0.03
CA GLU A 204 21.20 -8.56 0.37
C GLU A 204 20.95 -9.53 -0.80
N ASN A 205 21.70 -10.63 -0.84
CA ASN A 205 21.55 -11.66 -1.88
C ASN A 205 20.70 -12.86 -1.42
N GLU A 206 20.49 -12.99 -0.11
CA GLU A 206 19.78 -14.10 0.50
C GLU A 206 18.99 -13.61 1.72
N ALA A 207 17.85 -14.24 1.96
CA ALA A 207 16.98 -13.91 3.05
C ALA A 207 17.58 -14.34 4.39
N ASN A 208 17.42 -13.47 5.38
CA ASN A 208 17.90 -13.63 6.74
C ASN A 208 16.74 -13.85 7.71
N GLN A 209 17.07 -14.34 8.91
CA GLN A 209 16.11 -14.48 10.00
C GLN A 209 16.07 -13.21 10.83
N PHE A 210 14.87 -12.73 11.12
CA PHE A 210 14.62 -11.54 11.91
C PHE A 210 13.67 -11.86 13.06
N ILE A 211 13.81 -11.12 14.15
CA ILE A 211 12.80 -11.07 15.22
C ILE A 211 12.01 -9.78 14.99
N LEU A 212 10.70 -9.93 14.83
CA LEU A 212 9.79 -8.81 14.61
C LEU A 212 8.82 -8.66 15.78
N LYS A 213 8.53 -7.43 16.15
CA LYS A 213 7.57 -7.01 17.16
C LYS A 213 6.48 -6.18 16.50
N LYS A 214 5.38 -5.96 17.22
CA LYS A 214 4.26 -5.14 16.72
C LYS A 214 4.69 -3.70 16.37
N GLU A 215 5.73 -3.20 17.01
CA GLU A 215 6.32 -1.87 16.82
C GLU A 215 7.02 -1.71 15.46
N ASP A 216 7.45 -2.83 14.84
CA ASP A 216 8.13 -2.83 13.55
C ASP A 216 7.16 -2.63 12.38
N PHE A 217 5.86 -2.59 12.64
CA PHE A 217 4.81 -2.42 11.63
C PHE A 217 4.09 -1.08 11.78
N ILE A 218 3.53 -0.58 10.68
CA ILE A 218 2.65 0.59 10.72
C ILE A 218 1.43 0.31 11.60
N ASN A 219 1.12 1.25 12.47
CA ASN A 219 0.00 1.11 13.40
C ASN A 219 -1.36 1.32 12.68
N HIS A 220 -1.99 0.22 12.27
CA HIS A 220 -3.37 0.18 11.77
C HIS A 220 -4.37 -0.34 12.85
N ASN A 221 -4.17 -0.01 14.12
CA ASN A 221 -5.00 -0.56 15.22
C ASN A 221 -6.45 -0.04 15.22
N VAL A 222 -6.78 1.04 14.49
CA VAL A 222 -8.15 1.58 14.43
C VAL A 222 -9.12 0.53 13.90
N ASP A 223 -8.72 -0.24 12.89
CA ASP A 223 -9.55 -1.28 12.28
C ASP A 223 -8.92 -2.68 12.31
N ASN A 224 -7.79 -2.84 13.00
CA ASN A 224 -7.02 -4.09 13.13
C ASN A 224 -6.69 -4.73 11.78
N TYR A 225 -6.29 -3.92 10.80
CA TYR A 225 -6.14 -4.34 9.41
C TYR A 225 -5.24 -5.58 9.25
N PHE A 226 -4.08 -5.61 9.91
CA PHE A 226 -3.16 -6.75 9.82
C PHE A 226 -3.73 -8.04 10.42
N LEU A 227 -4.48 -7.95 11.52
CA LEU A 227 -5.16 -9.13 12.07
C LEU A 227 -6.23 -9.65 11.09
N LYS A 228 -7.02 -8.74 10.50
CA LYS A 228 -8.03 -9.10 9.51
C LYS A 228 -7.42 -9.78 8.29
N ILE A 229 -6.34 -9.24 7.74
CA ILE A 229 -5.72 -9.86 6.56
C ILE A 229 -5.07 -11.21 6.89
N CYS A 230 -4.49 -11.39 8.08
CA CYS A 230 -4.01 -12.70 8.51
C CYS A 230 -5.17 -13.72 8.64
N ILE A 231 -6.34 -13.30 9.11
CA ILE A 231 -7.55 -14.16 9.16
C ILE A 231 -8.00 -14.51 7.74
N ILE A 232 -8.08 -13.53 6.84
CA ILE A 232 -8.45 -13.73 5.44
C ILE A 232 -7.48 -14.70 4.76
N ALA A 233 -6.17 -14.52 4.93
CA ALA A 233 -5.15 -15.40 4.37
C ALA A 233 -5.24 -16.84 4.92
N ASP A 234 -5.52 -17.01 6.22
CA ASP A 234 -5.75 -18.33 6.80
C ASP A 234 -7.00 -19.02 6.20
N LEU A 235 -8.08 -18.26 6.01
CA LEU A 235 -9.31 -18.76 5.38
C LEU A 235 -9.10 -19.08 3.90
N TYR A 236 -8.36 -18.25 3.15
CA TYR A 236 -7.99 -18.51 1.77
C TYR A 236 -7.34 -19.89 1.62
N PHE A 237 -6.29 -20.16 2.39
CA PHE A 237 -5.62 -21.46 2.36
C PHE A 237 -6.42 -22.62 3.01
N LYS A 238 -7.59 -22.34 3.57
CA LYS A 238 -8.57 -23.37 3.99
C LYS A 238 -9.61 -23.66 2.91
N GLY A 239 -9.54 -22.98 1.76
CA GLY A 239 -10.42 -23.18 0.61
C GLY A 239 -11.71 -22.38 0.67
N TYR A 240 -11.77 -21.30 1.46
CA TYR A 240 -12.92 -20.40 1.45
C TYR A 240 -12.85 -19.46 0.25
N GLU A 241 -13.91 -19.41 -0.56
CA GLU A 241 -13.96 -18.65 -1.82
C GLU A 241 -14.49 -17.22 -1.65
N PHE A 242 -15.39 -17.01 -0.68
CA PHE A 242 -16.04 -15.71 -0.45
C PHE A 242 -15.36 -14.98 0.70
N LEU A 243 -14.26 -14.32 0.39
CA LEU A 243 -13.47 -13.54 1.34
C LEU A 243 -13.70 -12.05 1.12
N HIS A 244 -13.89 -11.30 2.20
CA HIS A 244 -14.11 -9.86 2.13
C HIS A 244 -13.55 -9.15 3.36
N ILE A 245 -13.14 -7.88 3.19
CA ILE A 245 -12.61 -7.00 4.23
C ILE A 245 -13.63 -6.03 4.84
#